data_AF-A0A2C9X3P0-F1
#
_entry.id   AF-A0A2C9X3P0-F1
#
_cell.length_a   1.000
_cell.length_b   1.000
_cell.length_c   1.000
_cell.angle_alpha   90.00
_cell.angle_beta   90.00
_cell.angle_gamma   90.00
#
_symmetry.space_group_name_H-M   'P 1'
#
loop_
_entity.id
_entity.type
_entity.pdbx_description
1 polymer ?
#
loop_
_entity_poly.entity_id
_entity_poly.type
_entity_poly.pdbx_seq_one_letter_code
_entity_poly.pdbx_strand_id
1 'polypeptide(L)' 'LLDYIREGDCVIVASLDRLGRDYEDIKNTVAFMKQKKVALKILDAKFLDFNTGNELLDTAMFDMFLSSLSYIA' A
#
# COMPACT_ATOMS: atom_id res chain seq x y z
N LEU A 1 -5.62 -1.83 14.69
CA LEU A 1 -5.71 -2.47 13.36
C LEU A 1 -4.46 -3.31 13.09
N LEU A 2 -3.26 -2.72 13.17
CA LEU A 2 -1.98 -3.38 12.86
C LEU A 2 -1.66 -4.60 13.76
N ASP A 3 -2.13 -4.60 15.01
CA ASP A 3 -1.98 -5.74 15.94
C ASP A 3 -2.85 -6.95 15.59
N TYR A 4 -3.94 -6.76 14.82
CA TYR A 4 -4.93 -7.81 14.56
C TYR A 4 -4.72 -8.53 13.23
N ILE A 5 -4.12 -7.86 12.26
CA ILE A 5 -3.83 -8.42 10.94
C ILE A 5 -2.75 -9.50 11.01
N ARG A 6 -2.89 -10.53 10.20
CA ARG A 6 -2.02 -11.72 10.12
C ARG A 6 -1.60 -11.97 8.67
N GLU A 7 -0.54 -12.76 8.49
CA GLU A 7 -0.13 -13.22 7.16
C GLU A 7 -1.31 -13.84 6.40
N GLY A 8 -1.49 -13.43 5.15
CA GLY A 8 -2.60 -13.86 4.30
C GLY A 8 -3.89 -13.04 4.42
N ASP A 9 -3.98 -12.12 5.40
CA ASP A 9 -5.11 -11.19 5.47
C ASP A 9 -5.05 -10.13 4.35
N CYS A 10 -6.19 -9.54 4.05
CA CYS A 10 -6.30 -8.40 3.14
C CYS A 10 -6.90 -7.19 3.87
N VAL A 11 -6.13 -6.10 3.90
CA VAL A 11 -6.58 -4.80 4.42
C VAL A 11 -7.17 -3.99 3.28
N ILE A 12 -8.42 -3.57 3.45
CA ILE A 12 -9.12 -2.74 2.48
C ILE A 12 -9.36 -1.37 3.10
N VAL A 13 -8.88 -0.32 2.44
CA VAL A 13 -9.08 1.08 2.85
C VAL A 13 -9.77 1.88 1.77
N ALA A 14 -10.54 2.89 2.17
CA ALA A 14 -11.22 3.77 1.23
C ALA A 14 -10.21 4.54 0.37
N SER A 15 -9.22 5.17 1.00
CA SER A 15 -8.26 6.07 0.36
C SER A 15 -6.88 5.98 1.01
N LEU A 16 -5.84 6.48 0.32
CA LEU A 16 -4.44 6.38 0.77
C LEU A 16 -4.17 7.16 2.06
N ASP A 17 -4.83 8.31 2.27
CA ASP A 17 -4.73 9.14 3.49
C ASP A 17 -5.18 8.42 4.77
N ARG A 18 -5.85 7.27 4.64
CA ARG A 18 -6.21 6.43 5.80
C ARG A 18 -5.05 5.61 6.35
N LEU A 19 -3.93 5.56 5.64
CA LEU A 19 -2.75 4.78 6.04
C LEU A 19 -1.72 5.59 6.82
N GLY A 20 -1.82 6.91 6.88
CA GLY A 20 -0.86 7.74 7.61
C GLY A 20 -1.13 9.23 7.47
N ARG A 21 -0.43 10.03 8.27
CA ARG A 21 -0.58 11.52 8.29
C ARG A 21 0.22 12.22 7.21
N ASP A 22 1.30 11.60 6.78
CA ASP A 22 2.21 12.07 5.76
C ASP A 22 2.73 10.90 4.91
N TYR A 23 3.51 11.21 3.88
CA TYR A 23 4.00 10.22 2.93
C TYR A 23 4.96 9.21 3.53
N GLU A 24 5.80 9.61 4.49
CA GLU A 24 6.70 8.67 5.15
C GLU A 24 5.92 7.68 6.00
N ASP A 25 4.91 8.14 6.73
CA ASP A 25 4.03 7.31 7.56
C ASP A 25 3.25 6.29 6.71
N ILE A 26 2.71 6.74 5.57
CA ILE A 26 2.05 5.85 4.60
C ILE A 26 3.02 4.80 4.07
N LYS A 27 4.22 5.21 3.64
CA LYS A 27 5.25 4.30 3.11
C LYS A 27 5.65 3.26 4.15
N ASN A 28 5.85 3.66 5.40
CA ASN A 28 6.19 2.77 6.51
C ASN A 28 5.06 1.77 6.80
N THR A 29 3.80 2.22 6.78
CA THR A 29 2.63 1.34 6.98
C THR A 29 2.50 0.30 5.87
N VAL A 30 2.70 0.69 4.61
CA VAL A 30 2.69 -0.24 3.48
C VAL A 30 3.85 -1.23 3.58
N ALA A 31 5.07 -0.73 3.88
CA ALA A 31 6.24 -1.59 4.02
C ALA A 31 6.05 -2.64 5.12
N PHE A 32 5.45 -2.24 6.25
CA PHE A 32 5.05 -3.16 7.31
C PHE A 32 4.06 -4.22 6.82
N MET A 33 3.02 -3.84 6.07
CA MET A 33 2.05 -4.80 5.53
C MET A 33 2.69 -5.77 4.53
N LYS A 34 3.55 -5.28 3.62
CA LYS A 34 4.33 -6.14 2.71
C LYS A 34 5.21 -7.13 3.48
N GLN A 35 5.96 -6.66 4.47
CA GLN A 35 6.83 -7.52 5.29
C GLN A 35 6.03 -8.58 6.05
N LYS A 36 4.82 -8.24 6.50
CA LYS A 36 3.90 -9.16 7.18
C LYS A 36 3.09 -10.04 6.21
N LYS A 37 3.32 -9.91 4.89
CA LYS A 37 2.58 -10.59 3.81
C LYS A 37 1.06 -10.42 3.93
N VAL A 38 0.67 -9.19 4.24
CA VAL A 38 -0.72 -8.74 4.27
C VAL A 38 -1.00 -8.04 2.94
N ALA A 39 -2.05 -8.44 2.24
CA ALA A 39 -2.49 -7.76 1.04
C ALA A 39 -3.11 -6.40 1.39
N LEU A 40 -2.94 -5.40 0.53
CA LEU A 40 -3.51 -4.06 0.70
C LEU A 40 -4.31 -3.69 -0.55
N LYS A 41 -5.57 -3.27 -0.36
CA LYS A 41 -6.44 -2.75 -1.43
C LYS A 41 -6.95 -1.37 -1.07
N ILE A 42 -6.85 -0.43 -2.01
CA ILE A 42 -7.29 0.96 -1.85
C ILE A 42 -8.44 1.20 -2.83
N LEU A 43 -9.61 1.61 -2.34
CA LEU A 43 -10.82 1.70 -3.17
C LEU A 43 -10.82 2.90 -4.12
N ASP A 44 -10.38 4.07 -3.64
CA ASP A 44 -10.38 5.32 -4.40
C ASP A 44 -9.23 5.37 -5.42
N ALA A 45 -8.24 4.49 -5.25
CA ALA A 45 -7.11 4.39 -6.14
C ALA A 45 -7.21 3.12 -7.01
N LYS A 46 -8.32 2.97 -7.76
CA LYS A 46 -8.51 1.82 -8.68
C LYS A 46 -7.38 1.67 -9.72
N PHE A 47 -6.65 2.73 -10.00
CA PHE A 47 -5.46 2.72 -10.87
C PHE A 47 -4.23 2.07 -10.21
N LEU A 48 -4.27 1.82 -8.88
CA LEU A 48 -3.26 1.09 -8.10
C LEU A 48 -3.60 -0.39 -7.92
N ASP A 49 -4.64 -0.91 -8.58
CA ASP A 49 -4.90 -2.35 -8.61
C ASP A 49 -3.87 -3.02 -9.52
N PHE A 50 -2.62 -3.05 -9.04
CA PHE A 50 -1.48 -3.70 -9.68
C PHE A 50 -1.65 -5.20 -9.46
N ASN A 51 -2.42 -5.83 -10.35
CA ASN A 51 -2.63 -7.26 -10.36
C ASN A 51 -2.08 -7.82 -11.67
N THR A 52 -0.77 -7.65 -11.86
CA THR A 52 -0.08 -8.15 -13.06
C THR A 52 0.23 -9.65 -12.97
N GLY A 53 -0.02 -10.26 -11.81
CA GLY A 53 0.37 -11.64 -11.51
C GLY A 53 1.87 -11.77 -11.22
N ASN A 54 2.59 -10.66 -11.08
CA ASN A 54 4.00 -10.62 -10.77
C ASN A 54 4.24 -9.68 -9.57
N GLU A 55 4.52 -10.28 -8.42
CA GLU A 55 4.71 -9.58 -7.14
C GLU A 55 5.81 -8.51 -7.18
N LEU A 56 6.88 -8.73 -7.96
CA LEU A 56 7.98 -7.75 -8.11
C LEU A 56 7.53 -6.52 -8.89
N LEU A 57 6.78 -6.72 -9.99
CA LEU A 57 6.24 -5.62 -10.79
C LEU A 57 5.18 -4.84 -10.03
N ASP A 58 4.28 -5.55 -9.35
CA ASP A 58 3.22 -4.94 -8.54
C ASP A 58 3.83 -4.13 -7.39
N THR A 59 4.89 -4.64 -6.76
CA THR A 59 5.68 -3.92 -5.75
C THR A 59 6.35 -2.68 -6.33
N ALA A 60 7.03 -2.79 -7.46
CA ALA A 60 7.79 -1.69 -8.07
C ALA A 60 6.87 -0.55 -8.54
N MET A 61 5.73 -0.87 -9.15
CA MET A 61 4.73 0.13 -9.56
C MET A 61 4.13 0.86 -8.37
N PHE A 62 3.85 0.13 -7.29
CA PHE A 62 3.37 0.73 -6.05
C PHE A 62 4.40 1.69 -5.44
N ASP A 63 5.67 1.29 -5.38
CA ASP A 63 6.75 2.13 -4.84
C ASP A 63 7.00 3.37 -5.73
N MET A 64 6.88 3.23 -7.05
CA MET A 64 6.95 4.34 -8.01
C MET A 64 5.78 5.31 -7.84
N PHE A 65 4.57 4.80 -7.58
CA PHE A 65 3.42 5.63 -7.29
C PHE A 65 3.59 6.44 -6.01
N LEU A 66 4.02 5.79 -4.91
CA LEU A 66 4.32 6.48 -3.66
C LEU A 66 5.38 7.57 -3.86
N SER A 67 6.42 7.28 -4.62
CA SER A 67 7.47 8.25 -4.96
C SER A 67 6.93 9.45 -5.76
N SER A 68 6.00 9.21 -6.68
CA SER A 68 5.35 10.27 -7.47
C SER A 68 4.51 11.19 -6.59
N LEU A 69 3.79 10.64 -5.61
CA LEU A 69 3.04 11.46 -4.67
C LEU A 69 3.95 12.25 -3.72
N SER A 70 5.05 11.65 -3.27
CA SER A 70 6.04 12.34 -2.42
C SER A 70 6.76 13.48 -3.14
N TYR A 71 6.82 13.46 -4.48
CA TYR A 71 7.46 14.52 -5.28
C TYR A 71 6.52 15.71 -5.54
N ILE A 72 5.20 15.48 -5.55
CA ILE A 72 4.20 16.51 -5.82
C ILE A 72 3.81 17.26 -4.54
N ALA A 73 4.04 16.68 -3.37
CA ALA A 73 3.70 17.25 -2.06
C ALA A 73 4.83 18.04 -1.39
#